data_AF-A0A3P7KEY6-F1
#
_entry.id   AF-A0A3P7KEY6-F1
#
_cell.length_a   1.000
_cell.length_b   1.000
_cell.length_c   1.000
_cell.angle_alpha   90.00
_cell.angle_beta   90.00
_cell.angle_gamma   90.00
#
_symmetry.space_group_name_H-M   'P 1'
#
loop_
_entity.id
_entity.type
_entity.pdbx_description
1 polymer ?
#
loop_
_entity_poly.entity_id
_entity_poly.type
_entity_poly.pdbx_seq_one_letter_code
_entity_poly.pdbx_strand_id
1 'polypeptide(L)'
;RRVPPYFSYKLERLYKTAPGGALNLTCVAVGYPMPRVFWKKSDDTYLNDPQAAPIGRNVLTLTRIEKTENYTCVAVSKLGNIEVMTTVEVKCK
;
A
#
# COMPACT_ATOMS: atom_id res chain seq x y z
N ARG A 1 -18.79 -19.34 -1.32
CA ARG A 1 -18.89 -18.65 0.00
C ARG A 1 -18.32 -17.25 -0.15
N ARG A 2 -19.00 -16.21 0.36
CA ARG A 2 -18.48 -14.83 0.36
C ARG A 2 -17.42 -14.70 1.46
N VAL A 3 -16.27 -14.09 1.14
CA VAL A 3 -15.14 -13.95 2.07
C VAL A 3 -14.78 -12.46 2.16
N PRO A 4 -14.90 -11.83 3.34
CA PRO A 4 -14.53 -10.43 3.51
C PRO A 4 -13.04 -10.23 3.20
N PRO A 5 -12.64 -9.04 2.71
CA PRO A 5 -11.26 -8.78 2.38
C PRO A 5 -10.37 -8.82 3.63
N TYR A 6 -9.20 -9.44 3.52
CA TYR A 6 -8.16 -9.40 4.54
C TYR A 6 -6.77 -9.33 3.87
N PHE A 7 -5.80 -8.76 4.58
CA PHE A 7 -4.42 -8.73 4.09
C PHE A 7 -3.77 -10.10 4.25
N SER A 8 -3.39 -10.72 3.14
CA SER A 8 -2.62 -11.96 3.13
C SER A 8 -1.14 -11.66 3.38
N TYR A 9 -0.63 -10.55 2.83
CA TYR A 9 0.69 -10.04 3.15
C TYR A 9 0.55 -8.71 3.89
N LYS A 10 0.96 -8.71 5.17
CA LYS A 10 0.92 -7.51 6.01
C LYS A 10 2.14 -6.66 5.72
N LEU A 11 1.87 -5.44 5.27
CA LEU A 11 2.89 -4.42 5.10
C LEU A 11 3.53 -4.10 6.46
N GLU A 12 4.86 -3.95 6.50
CA GLU A 12 5.53 -3.51 7.72
C GLU A 12 5.09 -2.10 8.11
N ARG A 13 5.13 -1.78 9.42
CA ARG A 13 4.77 -0.43 9.90
C ARG A 13 5.82 0.63 9.58
N LEU A 14 7.08 0.23 9.42
CA LEU A 14 8.20 1.14 9.25
C LEU A 14 9.22 0.56 8.27
N TYR A 15 9.43 1.23 7.15
CA TYR A 15 10.55 0.98 6.24
C TYR A 15 11.63 2.03 6.44
N LYS A 16 12.90 1.65 6.37
CA LYS A 16 14.03 2.57 6.49
C LYS A 16 14.81 2.61 5.19
N THR A 17 15.12 3.81 4.72
CA THR A 17 15.93 4.02 3.50
C THR A 17 16.90 5.17 3.68
N ALA A 18 17.98 5.16 2.91
CA ALA A 18 18.86 6.32 2.77
C ALA A 18 18.17 7.40 1.89
N PRO A 19 18.57 8.68 2.03
CA PRO A 19 18.13 9.74 1.13
C PRO A 19 18.48 9.40 -0.32
N GLY A 20 17.52 9.59 -1.23
CA GLY A 20 17.67 9.22 -2.64
C GLY A 20 17.57 7.72 -2.92
N GLY A 21 17.31 6.90 -1.89
CA GLY A 21 17.13 5.46 -2.02
C GLY A 21 15.83 5.06 -2.74
N ALA A 22 15.67 3.75 -2.93
CA ALA A 22 14.49 3.17 -3.54
C ALA A 22 13.94 2.02 -2.68
N LEU A 23 12.61 1.93 -2.59
CA LEU A 23 11.90 0.91 -1.82
C LEU A 23 10.69 0.38 -2.61
N ASN A 24 10.39 -0.90 -2.44
CA ASN A 24 9.25 -1.55 -3.06
C ASN A 24 8.25 -1.98 -1.98
N LEU A 25 7.14 -1.26 -1.88
CA LEU A 25 6.09 -1.58 -0.92
C LEU A 25 5.12 -2.57 -1.59
N THR A 26 5.02 -3.78 -1.04
CA THR A 26 4.15 -4.83 -1.60
C THR A 26 2.95 -5.06 -0.70
N CYS A 27 1.75 -4.88 -1.24
CA CYS A 27 0.50 -5.09 -0.53
C CYS A 27 -0.34 -6.17 -1.23
N VAL A 28 -0.76 -7.18 -0.46
CA VAL A 28 -1.57 -8.30 -0.98
C VAL A 28 -2.80 -8.47 -0.11
N ALA A 29 -3.97 -8.33 -0.72
CA ALA A 29 -5.27 -8.54 -0.10
C ALA A 29 -6.02 -9.66 -0.82
N VAL A 30 -6.69 -10.50 -0.03
CA VAL A 30 -7.47 -11.64 -0.55
C VAL A 30 -8.90 -11.49 -0.05
N GLY A 31 -9.85 -11.88 -0.89
CA GLY A 31 -11.28 -11.84 -0.58
C GLY A 31 -12.09 -12.46 -1.71
N TYR A 32 -13.36 -12.72 -1.46
CA TYR A 32 -14.30 -13.20 -2.48
C TYR A 32 -15.62 -12.42 -2.37
N PRO A 33 -15.89 -11.47 -3.30
CA PRO A 33 -15.14 -11.17 -4.52
C PRO A 33 -13.76 -10.52 -4.25
N MET A 34 -12.81 -10.75 -5.17
CA MET A 34 -11.44 -10.28 -5.04
C MET A 34 -11.37 -8.74 -4.84
N PRO A 35 -10.65 -8.24 -3.82
CA PRO A 35 -10.52 -6.81 -3.58
C PRO A 35 -9.57 -6.16 -4.60
N ARG A 36 -9.85 -4.89 -4.95
CA ARG A 36 -8.91 -4.03 -5.67
C ARG A 36 -7.97 -3.37 -4.68
N VAL A 37 -6.68 -3.31 -5.01
CA VAL A 37 -5.64 -2.81 -4.12
C VAL A 37 -4.97 -1.59 -4.73
N PHE A 38 -5.03 -0.46 -4.05
CA PHE A 38 -4.40 0.79 -4.47
C PHE A 38 -3.63 1.44 -3.32
N TRP A 39 -2.83 2.44 -3.67
CA TRP A 39 -1.99 3.16 -2.73
C TRP A 39 -2.43 4.61 -2.65
N LYS A 40 -2.50 5.11 -1.42
CA LYS A 40 -2.70 6.52 -1.11
C LYS A 40 -1.57 6.99 -0.18
N LYS A 41 -1.23 8.27 -0.23
CA LYS A 41 -0.40 8.91 0.79
C LYS A 41 -1.24 9.29 2.01
N SER A 42 -0.59 9.73 3.09
CA SER A 42 -1.29 10.18 4.31
C SER A 42 -2.11 11.46 4.13
N ASP A 43 -1.87 12.23 3.08
CA ASP A 43 -2.64 13.42 2.69
C ASP A 43 -3.88 13.08 1.84
N ASP A 44 -4.25 11.79 1.77
CA ASP A 44 -5.31 11.25 0.91
C ASP A 44 -5.05 11.42 -0.60
N THR A 45 -3.81 11.75 -0.99
CA THR A 45 -3.40 11.77 -2.39
C THR A 45 -3.32 10.33 -2.92
N TYR A 46 -4.18 9.99 -3.86
CA TYR A 46 -4.14 8.72 -4.59
C TYR A 46 -2.90 8.65 -5.47
N LEU A 47 -2.04 7.65 -5.23
CA LEU A 47 -0.84 7.42 -6.04
C LEU A 47 -1.14 6.59 -7.28
N ASN A 48 -2.22 5.80 -7.22
CA ASN A 48 -2.70 4.99 -8.32
C ASN A 48 -4.19 5.24 -8.48
N ASP A 49 -4.69 5.21 -9.72
CA ASP A 49 -6.11 5.29 -10.00
C ASP A 49 -6.86 4.09 -9.36
N PRO A 50 -7.80 4.32 -8.43
CA PRO A 50 -8.61 3.26 -7.83
C PRO A 50 -9.41 2.43 -8.86
N GLN A 51 -9.76 3.01 -10.01
CA GLN A 51 -10.49 2.30 -11.06
C GLN A 51 -9.60 1.38 -11.91
N ALA A 52 -8.35 1.76 -12.14
CA ALA A 52 -7.35 0.95 -12.82
C ALA A 52 -6.49 0.10 -11.86
N ALA A 53 -6.81 0.11 -10.56
CA ALA A 53 -6.07 -0.60 -9.54
C ALA A 53 -6.06 -2.12 -9.76
N PRO A 54 -4.90 -2.77 -9.60
CA PRO A 54 -4.79 -4.20 -9.75
C PRO A 54 -5.59 -4.94 -8.67
N ILE A 55 -6.06 -6.14 -9.04
CA ILE A 55 -6.88 -6.97 -8.17
C ILE A 55 -5.96 -7.86 -7.33
N GLY A 56 -6.15 -7.86 -6.02
CA GLY A 56 -5.49 -8.73 -5.05
C GLY A 56 -4.04 -8.37 -4.68
N ARG A 57 -3.23 -7.89 -5.63
CA ARG A 57 -1.82 -7.54 -5.38
C ARG A 57 -1.43 -6.22 -6.03
N ASN A 58 -0.81 -5.33 -5.25
CA ASN A 58 -0.23 -4.10 -5.76
C ASN A 58 1.19 -3.89 -5.20
N VAL A 59 2.10 -3.43 -6.04
CA VAL A 59 3.49 -3.11 -5.68
C VAL A 59 3.74 -1.64 -6.01
N LEU A 60 4.01 -0.84 -4.98
CA LEU A 60 4.39 0.56 -5.14
C LEU A 60 5.91 0.68 -5.12
N THR A 61 6.46 1.08 -6.27
CA THR A 61 7.88 1.36 -6.44
C THR A 61 8.15 2.82 -6.10
N LEU A 62 8.84 3.06 -4.99
CA LEU A 62 9.28 4.38 -4.57
C LEU A 62 10.74 4.57 -4.97
N THR A 63 11.02 5.64 -5.71
CA THR A 63 12.38 6.00 -6.15
C THR A 63 12.71 7.42 -5.71
N ARG A 64 13.98 7.69 -5.40
CA ARG A 64 14.45 9.01 -4.93
C ARG A 64 13.72 9.46 -3.66
N ILE A 65 13.71 8.61 -2.65
CA ILE A 65 13.04 8.90 -1.38
C ILE A 65 13.92 9.87 -0.58
N GLU A 66 13.52 11.14 -0.52
CA GLU A 66 14.27 12.19 0.19
C GLU A 66 13.66 12.55 1.55
N LYS A 67 12.36 12.29 1.72
CA LYS A 67 11.60 12.67 2.92
C LYS A 67 10.88 11.47 3.52
N THR A 68 10.74 11.54 4.85
CA THR A 68 9.93 10.57 5.59
C THR A 68 8.46 10.81 5.30
N GLU A 69 7.79 9.79 4.75
CA GLU A 69 6.41 9.89 4.27
C GLU A 69 5.61 8.65 4.66
N ASN A 70 4.30 8.82 4.85
CA ASN A 70 3.40 7.72 5.19
C ASN A 70 2.62 7.28 3.96
N TYR A 71 2.67 5.97 3.69
CA TYR A 71 1.97 5.33 2.59
C TYR A 71 0.91 4.40 3.15
N THR A 72 -0.29 4.48 2.60
CA THR A 72 -1.42 3.63 3.01
C THR A 72 -1.83 2.78 1.84
N CYS A 73 -1.81 1.47 2.02
CA CYS A 73 -2.43 0.53 1.10
C CYS A 73 -3.90 0.37 1.46
N VAL A 74 -4.78 0.53 0.48
CA VAL A 74 -6.22 0.35 0.63
C VAL A 74 -6.67 -0.79 -0.28
N ALA A 75 -7.42 -1.73 0.29
CA ALA A 75 -8.04 -2.81 -0.45
C ALA A 75 -9.57 -2.74 -0.31
N VAL A 76 -10.26 -2.60 -1.44
CA VAL A 76 -11.72 -2.41 -1.50
C VAL A 76 -12.37 -3.58 -2.20
N SER A 77 -13.37 -4.19 -1.55
CA SER A 77 -14.23 -5.22 -2.11
C SER A 77 -15.71 -4.86 -1.90
N LYS A 78 -16.62 -5.57 -2.57
CA LYS A 78 -18.07 -5.44 -2.37
C LYS A 78 -18.54 -5.76 -0.94
N LEU A 79 -17.70 -6.43 -0.15
CA LEU A 79 -17.99 -6.82 1.22
C LEU A 79 -17.40 -5.87 2.28
N GLY A 80 -16.60 -4.90 1.87
CA GLY A 80 -15.95 -3.96 2.78
C GLY A 80 -14.61 -3.46 2.25
N ASN A 81 -14.01 -2.57 3.02
CA ASN A 81 -12.73 -1.94 2.76
C ASN A 81 -11.79 -2.16 3.94
N ILE A 82 -10.52 -2.39 3.65
CA ILE A 82 -9.45 -2.51 4.64
C ILE A 82 -8.29 -1.62 4.22
N GLU A 83 -7.58 -1.07 5.19
CA GLU A 83 -6.42 -0.22 4.94
C GLU A 83 -5.28 -0.53 5.91
N VAL A 84 -4.05 -0.34 5.45
CA VAL A 84 -2.84 -0.51 6.25
C VAL A 84 -1.88 0.61 5.94
N MET A 85 -1.45 1.31 6.98
CA MET A 85 -0.48 2.41 6.90
C MET A 85 0.93 1.89 7.17
N THR A 86 1.90 2.41 6.43
CA THR A 86 3.32 2.23 6.65
C THR A 86 4.04 3.57 6.60
N THR A 87 5.02 3.75 7.47
CA THR A 87 5.92 4.91 7.47
C THR A 87 7.20 4.54 6.75
N VAL A 88 7.57 5.32 5.74
CA VAL A 88 8.87 5.21 5.08
C VAL A 88 9.77 6.28 5.68
N GLU A 89 10.65 5.90 6.58
CA GLU A 89 11.61 6.77 7.27
C GLU A 89 12.91 6.88 6.47
N VAL A 90 13.31 8.12 6.21
CA VAL A 90 14.62 8.41 5.61
C VAL A 90 15.63 8.61 6.73
N LYS A 91 16.57 7.66 6.84
CA LYS A 91 17.72 7.78 7.75
C LYS A 91 18.91 8.32 6.98
N CYS A 92 19.28 9.57 7.26
CA CYS A 92 20.61 10.06 6.95
C CYS A 92 21.63 9.22 7.73
N LYS A 93 22.65 8.72 7.03
CA LYS A 93 23.81 8.09 7.67
C LYS A 93 24.66 9.13 8.39
#